data_AF-A0A1H4J9T5-F1
#
_entry.id   AF-A0A1H4J9T5-F1
#
_cell.length_a   1.000
_cell.length_b   1.000
_cell.length_c   1.000
_cell.angle_alpha   90.00
_cell.angle_beta   90.00
_cell.angle_gamma   90.00
#
_symmetry.space_group_name_H-M   'P 1'
#
loop_
_entity.id
_entity.type
_entity.pdbx_description
1 polymer ?
#
loop_
_entity_poly.entity_id
_entity_poly.type
_entity_poly.pdbx_seq_one_letter_code
_entity_poly.pdbx_strand_id
1 'polypeptide(L)'
;MALDFSGDKRVHAGDATEGQTTAYIESYTSQVPSGIFLTAAIGSITASLVFKAIKKDHAALFVGQWVAPFLILGLYNKMVKQHGSDAETRA
;
A
#
# COMPACT_ATOMS: atom_id res chain seq x y z
N MET A 1 44.83 0.60 29.48
CA MET A 1 44.47 2.02 29.27
C MET A 1 44.95 2.41 27.87
N ALA A 2 44.16 2.81 26.89
CA ALA A 2 42.73 2.72 26.60
C ALA A 2 42.66 2.60 25.05
N LEU A 3 41.76 1.77 24.53
CA LEU A 3 41.50 1.63 23.10
C LEU A 3 40.59 2.79 22.67
N ASP A 4 41.07 3.68 21.80
CA ASP A 4 40.23 4.71 21.19
C ASP A 4 39.57 4.13 19.92
N PHE A 5 38.43 3.47 20.13
CA PHE A 5 37.52 3.07 19.06
C PHE A 5 36.78 4.32 18.57
N SER A 6 37.27 4.90 17.48
CA SER A 6 36.51 5.85 16.68
C SER A 6 35.33 5.11 16.03
N GLY A 7 34.21 5.11 16.74
CA GLY A 7 32.91 4.61 16.29
C GLY A 7 31.87 5.69 16.54
N ASP A 8 31.94 6.77 15.78
CA ASP A 8 30.96 7.87 15.83
C ASP A 8 29.64 7.38 15.20
N LYS A 9 28.79 6.74 16.01
CA LYS A 9 27.38 6.55 15.70
C LYS A 9 26.58 7.62 16.43
N ARG A 10 26.50 8.81 15.83
CA ARG A 10 25.56 9.83 16.31
C ARG A 10 24.18 9.52 15.75
N VAL A 11 23.43 8.71 16.47
CA VAL A 11 21.98 8.69 16.34
C VAL A 11 21.44 9.90 17.11
N HIS A 12 20.88 10.87 16.39
CA HIS A 12 20.20 12.00 17.02
C HIS A 12 18.91 11.49 17.70
N ALA A 13 18.81 11.71 19.01
CA ALA A 13 17.62 11.44 19.79
C ALA A 13 16.53 12.47 19.44
N GLY A 14 15.82 12.19 18.35
CA GLY A 14 14.74 12.99 17.79
C GLY A 14 14.06 12.32 16.58
N ASP A 15 14.80 11.50 15.82
CA ASP A 15 14.32 10.88 14.56
C ASP A 15 13.79 9.44 14.68
N ALA A 16 13.86 8.82 15.87
CA ALA A 16 13.52 7.40 16.03
C ALA A 16 12.00 7.09 16.06
N THR A 17 11.16 8.13 16.15
CA THR A 17 9.69 7.98 16.23
C THR A 17 9.03 8.06 14.85
N GLU A 18 9.59 8.80 13.88
CA GLU A 18 9.12 8.80 12.47
C GLU A 18 9.54 7.53 11.72
N GLY A 19 10.71 6.97 12.03
CA GLY A 19 11.20 5.76 11.35
C GLY A 19 10.38 4.50 11.64
N GLN A 20 9.80 4.37 12.85
CA GLN A 20 9.06 3.17 13.23
C GLN A 20 7.63 3.13 12.67
N THR A 21 6.97 4.28 12.56
CA THR A 21 5.63 4.37 11.94
C THR A 21 5.73 4.24 10.42
N THR A 22 6.77 4.81 9.81
CA THR A 22 7.03 4.71 8.36
C THR A 22 7.43 3.28 7.95
N ALA A 23 8.33 2.62 8.70
CA ALA A 23 8.74 1.24 8.42
C ALA A 23 7.61 0.21 8.60
N TYR A 24 6.68 0.45 9.54
CA TYR A 24 5.52 -0.44 9.71
C TYR A 24 4.56 -0.36 8.52
N ILE A 25 4.36 0.84 7.95
CA ILE A 25 3.52 1.07 6.76
C ILE A 25 4.18 0.48 5.50
N GLU A 26 5.50 0.59 5.35
CA GLU A 26 6.26 -0.06 4.27
C GLU A 26 6.19 -1.59 4.33
N SER A 27 6.31 -2.20 5.52
CA SER A 27 6.26 -3.67 5.67
C SER A 27 4.86 -4.25 5.40
N TYR A 28 3.80 -3.49 5.67
CA TYR A 28 2.41 -3.89 5.41
C TYR A 28 2.00 -3.66 3.94
N THR A 29 2.46 -2.58 3.31
CA THR A 29 2.13 -2.26 1.91
C THR A 29 2.88 -3.15 0.91
N SER A 30 4.11 -3.54 1.23
CA SER A 30 4.94 -4.43 0.40
C SER A 30 4.35 -5.84 0.25
N GLN A 31 3.55 -6.31 1.20
CA GLN A 31 3.00 -7.66 1.18
C GLN A 31 1.59 -7.77 0.62
N VAL A 32 0.86 -6.66 0.38
CA VAL A 32 -0.44 -6.76 -0.29
C VAL A 32 -0.19 -7.22 -1.74
N PRO A 33 -0.66 -8.41 -2.14
CA PRO A 33 -0.61 -8.83 -3.53
C PRO A 33 -1.39 -7.80 -4.33
N SER A 34 -0.77 -7.16 -5.32
CA SER A 34 -1.41 -6.16 -6.17
C SER A 34 -2.70 -6.67 -6.82
N GLY A 35 -2.82 -8.00 -6.98
CA GLY A 35 -4.02 -8.68 -7.41
C GLY A 35 -5.25 -8.44 -6.53
N ILE A 36 -5.10 -8.28 -5.20
CA ILE A 36 -6.23 -8.11 -4.28
C ILE A 36 -7.08 -6.90 -4.67
N PHE A 37 -6.44 -5.76 -4.94
CA PHE A 37 -7.13 -4.54 -5.34
C PHE A 37 -7.90 -4.70 -6.65
N LEU A 38 -7.34 -5.44 -7.61
CA LEU A 38 -8.00 -5.73 -8.87
C LEU A 38 -9.21 -6.66 -8.68
N THR A 39 -9.06 -7.74 -7.89
CA THR A 39 -10.19 -8.62 -7.53
C THR A 39 -11.26 -7.87 -6.73
N ALA A 40 -10.89 -6.95 -5.85
CA ALA A 40 -11.83 -6.11 -5.11
C ALA A 40 -12.59 -5.16 -6.05
N ALA A 41 -11.91 -4.55 -7.02
CA ALA A 41 -12.54 -3.72 -8.05
C ALA A 41 -13.54 -4.53 -8.88
N ILE A 42 -13.15 -5.72 -9.36
CA ILE A 42 -14.04 -6.63 -10.10
C ILE A 42 -15.21 -7.07 -9.21
N GLY A 43 -14.94 -7.45 -7.96
CA GLY A 43 -15.96 -7.81 -6.97
C GLY A 43 -16.98 -6.68 -6.75
N SER A 44 -16.51 -5.43 -6.69
CA SER A 44 -17.38 -4.24 -6.59
C SER A 44 -18.28 -4.09 -7.81
N ILE A 45 -17.74 -4.30 -9.03
CA ILE A 45 -18.52 -4.28 -10.27
C ILE A 45 -19.60 -5.37 -10.23
N THR A 46 -19.21 -6.62 -9.95
CA THR A 46 -20.12 -7.76 -9.90
C THR A 46 -21.20 -7.56 -8.84
N ALA A 47 -20.84 -7.13 -7.62
CA ALA A 47 -21.79 -6.86 -6.54
C ALA A 47 -22.74 -5.70 -6.89
N SER A 48 -22.24 -4.63 -7.51
CA SER A 48 -23.07 -3.52 -7.97
C SER A 48 -24.11 -3.98 -9.00
N LEU A 49 -23.71 -4.81 -9.97
CA LEU A 49 -24.62 -5.40 -10.96
C LEU A 49 -25.68 -6.29 -10.31
N VAL A 50 -25.29 -7.13 -9.35
CA VAL A 50 -26.24 -7.97 -8.59
C VAL A 50 -27.25 -7.09 -7.85
N PHE A 51 -26.79 -6.05 -7.14
CA PHE A 51 -27.69 -5.13 -6.45
C PHE A 51 -28.62 -4.37 -7.40
N LYS A 52 -28.12 -3.99 -8.59
CA LYS A 52 -28.93 -3.36 -9.62
C LYS A 52 -30.01 -4.30 -10.15
N ALA A 53 -29.68 -5.58 -10.37
CA ALA A 53 -30.62 -6.60 -10.85
C ALA A 53 -31.76 -6.86 -9.85
N ILE A 54 -31.49 -6.78 -8.54
CA ILE A 54 -32.52 -6.91 -7.48
C ILE A 54 -33.15 -5.56 -7.08
N LYS A 55 -33.02 -4.51 -7.91
CA LYS A 55 -33.59 -3.16 -7.71
C LYS A 55 -33.15 -2.45 -6.42
N LYS A 56 -31.97 -2.79 -5.88
CA LYS A 56 -31.34 -2.09 -4.75
C LYS A 56 -30.40 -1.00 -5.24
N ASP A 57 -30.96 0.02 -5.89
CA ASP A 57 -30.20 1.05 -6.61
C ASP A 57 -29.16 1.78 -5.73
N HIS A 58 -29.52 2.14 -4.50
CA HIS A 58 -28.60 2.83 -3.58
C HIS A 58 -27.41 1.97 -3.20
N ALA A 59 -27.62 0.67 -2.96
CA ALA A 59 -26.53 -0.26 -2.67
C ALA A 59 -25.67 -0.51 -3.92
N ALA A 60 -26.29 -0.62 -5.10
CA ALA A 60 -25.58 -0.74 -6.36
C ALA A 60 -24.66 0.46 -6.61
N LEU A 61 -25.17 1.68 -6.40
CA LEU A 61 -24.39 2.92 -6.55
C LEU A 61 -23.28 3.02 -5.51
N PHE A 62 -23.59 2.78 -4.24
CA PHE A 62 -22.59 2.84 -3.17
C PHE A 62 -21.43 1.88 -3.43
N VAL A 63 -21.71 0.61 -3.74
CA VAL A 63 -20.67 -0.39 -3.99
C VAL A 63 -19.95 -0.13 -5.32
N GLY A 64 -20.64 0.34 -6.36
CA GLY A 64 -20.04 0.66 -7.65
C GLY A 64 -19.02 1.81 -7.57
N GLN A 65 -19.19 2.76 -6.65
CA GLN A 65 -18.27 3.88 -6.47
C GLN A 65 -16.89 3.47 -5.93
N TRP A 66 -16.76 2.28 -5.31
CA TRP A 66 -15.49 1.80 -4.75
C TRP A 66 -14.53 1.22 -5.81
N VAL A 67 -14.96 1.05 -7.06
CA VAL A 67 -14.12 0.54 -8.16
C VAL A 67 -12.89 1.42 -8.39
N ALA A 68 -13.09 2.74 -8.57
CA ALA A 68 -12.00 3.67 -8.81
C ALA A 68 -11.03 3.76 -7.60
N PRO A 69 -11.51 3.90 -6.34
CA PRO A 69 -10.66 3.81 -5.15
C PRO A 69 -9.77 2.56 -5.11
N PHE A 70 -10.32 1.36 -5.35
CA PHE A 70 -9.52 0.14 -5.34
C PHE A 70 -8.47 0.12 -6.44
N LEU A 71 -8.81 0.55 -7.66
CA LEU A 71 -7.85 0.63 -8.76
C LEU A 71 -6.72 1.64 -8.51
N ILE A 72 -7.04 2.80 -7.91
CA ILE A 72 -6.05 3.81 -7.55
C ILE A 72 -5.08 3.25 -6.48
N LEU A 73 -5.59 2.57 -5.46
CA LEU A 73 -4.77 1.92 -4.44
C LEU A 73 -3.86 0.81 -5.02
N GLY A 74 -4.41 0.00 -5.93
CA GLY A 74 -3.65 -1.03 -6.63
C GLY A 74 -2.56 -0.44 -7.53
N LEU A 75 -2.87 0.64 -8.26
CA LEU A 75 -1.91 1.35 -9.10
C LEU A 75 -0.80 1.97 -8.26
N TYR A 76 -1.14 2.62 -7.13
CA TYR A 76 -0.16 3.16 -6.19
C TYR A 76 0.81 2.07 -5.69
N ASN A 77 0.29 0.94 -5.18
CA ASN A 77 1.12 -0.18 -4.69
C ASN A 77 2.07 -0.69 -5.79
N LYS A 78 1.55 -0.84 -7.02
CA LYS A 78 2.35 -1.26 -8.17
C LYS A 78 3.44 -0.24 -8.52
N MET A 79 3.14 1.06 -8.52
CA MET A 79 4.14 2.10 -8.79
C MET A 79 5.23 2.13 -7.73
N VAL A 80 4.88 2.00 -6.44
CA VAL A 80 5.85 1.95 -5.34
C VAL A 80 6.77 0.74 -5.48
N LYS A 81 6.24 -0.46 -5.76
CA LYS A 81 7.07 -1.66 -5.97
C LYS A 81 7.97 -1.56 -7.20
N GLN A 82 7.53 -0.85 -8.25
CA GLN A 82 8.32 -0.68 -9.47
C GLN A 82 9.39 0.41 -9.37
N HIS A 83 9.19 1.44 -8.54
CA HIS A 83 10.08 2.61 -8.46
C HIS A 83 10.73 2.83 -7.09
N GLY A 84 10.44 1.99 -6.08
CA GLY A 84 10.75 2.26 -4.68
C GLY A 84 12.09 1.75 -4.13
N SER A 85 12.78 0.78 -4.76
CA SER A 85 14.19 0.41 -4.47
C SER A 85 14.66 -0.85 -5.23
N ASP A 86 13.76 -1.62 -5.84
CA ASP A 86 14.15 -2.81 -6.64
C ASP A 86 14.67 -2.47 -8.05
N ALA A 87 14.76 -1.19 -8.41
CA ALA A 87 15.44 -0.73 -9.62
C ALA A 87 16.97 -0.58 -9.43
N GLU A 88 17.49 -0.57 -8.19
CA GLU A 88 18.91 -0.28 -7.90
C GLU A 88 19.77 -1.53 -7.61
N THR A 89 19.20 -2.74 -7.61
CA THR A 89 19.97 -3.99 -7.34
C THR A 89 20.11 -4.92 -8.57
N ARG A 90 19.81 -4.43 -9.77
CA ARG A 90 20.17 -5.13 -11.02
C ARG A 90 20.64 -4.16 -12.11
N ALA A 91 21.84 -3.62 -11.93
CA ALA A 91 22.71 -3.17 -13.01
C ALA A 91 24.17 -3.50 -12.66
#